data_AF-A0A382UJR3-F1
#
_entry.id   AF-A0A382UJR3-F1
#
_cell.length_a   1.000
_cell.length_b   1.000
_cell.length_c   1.000
_cell.angle_alpha   90.00
_cell.angle_beta   90.00
_cell.angle_gamma   90.00
#
_symmetry.space_group_name_H-M   'P 1'
#
loop_
_entity.id
_entity.type
_entity.pdbx_description
1 polymer ?
#
loop_
_entity_poly.entity_id
_entity_poly.type
_entity_poly.pdbx_seq_one_letter_code
_entity_poly.pdbx_strand_id
1 'polypeptide(L)'
;MAGGGGGAWKVAYADFVTAMMALFLVLWIINQDEKIKGDVSAHFKTRFKSITKQSVGIIPIENADLIKSKRAHFDNQSAIPLDHVRRLNQDLVVAFIQNPNYIDMKTLRVNMTDEGLLLEFFNDPSRRLFGQGGAELTGYGKLLFGIVAWTLAKHTDTLTTTSIEVEGHTGRNFKAKTDDTDDDHWSISTKRALVVRKHMEDEGV
;
A
#
# COMPACT_ATOMS: atom_id res chain seq x y z
N MET A 1 -64.71 -21.77 -6.28
CA MET A 1 -65.04 -20.49 -5.62
C MET A 1 -63.78 -19.63 -5.60
N ALA A 2 -63.95 -18.32 -5.79
CA ALA A 2 -63.01 -17.35 -6.34
C ALA A 2 -61.75 -17.02 -5.51
N GLY A 3 -60.73 -16.47 -6.18
CA GLY A 3 -59.72 -15.62 -5.53
C GLY A 3 -58.38 -15.50 -6.26
N GLY A 4 -58.23 -14.60 -7.23
CA GLY A 4 -56.92 -14.36 -7.84
C GLY A 4 -56.94 -13.36 -8.99
N GLY A 5 -57.05 -12.06 -8.70
CA GLY A 5 -57.05 -11.04 -9.77
C GLY A 5 -57.01 -9.57 -9.34
N GLY A 6 -56.79 -9.26 -8.05
CA GLY A 6 -56.88 -7.89 -7.53
C GLY A 6 -55.57 -7.25 -7.05
N GLY A 7 -54.43 -7.96 -7.18
CA GLY A 7 -53.15 -7.55 -6.60
C GLY A 7 -52.08 -7.09 -7.60
N ALA A 8 -52.20 -7.42 -8.89
CA ALA A 8 -51.16 -7.15 -9.89
C ALA A 8 -50.86 -5.65 -10.09
N TRP A 9 -51.89 -4.79 -10.01
CA TRP A 9 -51.71 -3.33 -10.13
C TRP A 9 -50.95 -2.72 -8.94
N LYS A 10 -51.04 -3.35 -7.76
CA LYS A 10 -50.30 -2.91 -6.57
C LYS A 10 -48.82 -3.20 -6.69
N VAL A 11 -48.46 -4.29 -7.39
CA VAL A 11 -47.06 -4.62 -7.70
C VAL A 11 -46.48 -3.61 -8.66
N ALA A 12 -47.21 -3.24 -9.71
CA ALA A 12 -46.78 -2.19 -10.65
C ALA A 12 -46.63 -0.82 -9.96
N TYR A 13 -47.54 -0.48 -9.03
CA TYR A 13 -47.43 0.75 -8.24
C TYR A 13 -46.21 0.74 -7.31
N ALA A 14 -45.94 -0.39 -6.63
CA ALA A 14 -44.77 -0.52 -5.76
C ALA A 14 -43.45 -0.44 -6.55
N ASP A 15 -43.39 -1.04 -7.74
CA ASP A 15 -42.23 -0.97 -8.62
C ASP A 15 -41.96 0.48 -9.09
N PHE A 16 -43.02 1.20 -9.48
CA PHE A 16 -42.92 2.61 -9.85
C PHE A 16 -42.42 3.49 -8.69
N VAL A 17 -42.95 3.32 -7.48
CA VAL A 17 -42.49 4.06 -6.29
C VAL A 17 -41.04 3.71 -5.94
N THR A 18 -40.64 2.44 -6.10
CA THR A 18 -39.26 2.00 -5.87
C THR A 18 -38.29 2.62 -6.89
N ALA A 19 -38.69 2.69 -8.15
CA ALA A 19 -37.91 3.36 -9.19
C ALA A 19 -37.76 4.87 -8.91
N MET A 20 -38.82 5.54 -8.46
CA MET A 20 -38.77 6.95 -8.07
C MET A 20 -37.89 7.18 -6.83
N MET A 21 -37.96 6.30 -5.83
CA MET A 21 -37.10 6.34 -4.65
C MET A 21 -35.63 6.14 -5.04
N ALA A 22 -35.33 5.18 -5.91
CA ALA A 22 -33.97 4.95 -6.39
C ALA A 22 -33.43 6.15 -7.17
N LEU A 23 -34.26 6.76 -8.04
CA LEU A 23 -33.90 7.98 -8.75
C LEU A 23 -33.59 9.13 -7.78
N PHE A 24 -34.42 9.30 -6.74
CA PHE A 24 -34.18 10.31 -5.71
C PHE A 24 -32.85 10.08 -4.99
N LEU A 25 -32.52 8.84 -4.61
CA LEU A 25 -31.24 8.52 -3.98
C LEU A 25 -30.05 8.86 -4.88
N VAL A 26 -30.16 8.63 -6.19
CA VAL A 26 -29.10 8.98 -7.16
C VAL A 26 -28.93 10.49 -7.23
N LEU A 27 -30.01 11.25 -7.42
CA LEU A 27 -29.94 12.72 -7.45
C LEU A 27 -29.43 13.30 -6.13
N TRP A 28 -29.84 12.70 -5.01
CA TRP A 28 -29.40 13.09 -3.68
C TRP A 28 -27.88 12.91 -3.52
N ILE A 29 -27.33 11.77 -3.95
CA ILE A 29 -25.88 11.50 -3.95
C ILE A 29 -25.13 12.45 -4.89
N ILE A 30 -25.68 12.77 -6.06
CA ILE A 30 -25.07 13.72 -7.01
C ILE A 30 -24.95 15.13 -6.40
N ASN A 31 -25.82 15.51 -5.47
CA ASN A 31 -25.77 16.80 -4.78
C ASN A 31 -24.98 16.80 -3.45
N GLN A 32 -24.36 15.68 -3.05
CA GLN A 32 -23.50 15.62 -1.86
C GLN A 32 -22.10 16.17 -2.13
N ASP A 33 -21.36 16.45 -1.05
CA ASP A 33 -19.96 16.81 -1.09
C ASP A 33 -19.07 15.72 -1.72
N GLU A 34 -17.96 16.13 -2.35
CA GLU A 34 -17.03 15.22 -3.04
C GLU A 34 -16.46 14.13 -2.11
N LYS A 35 -16.27 14.44 -0.83
CA LYS A 35 -15.80 13.49 0.18
C LYS A 35 -16.76 12.30 0.34
N ILE A 36 -18.06 12.59 0.49
CA ILE A 36 -19.11 11.57 0.69
C ILE A 36 -19.28 10.74 -0.59
N LYS A 37 -19.23 11.38 -1.77
CA LYS A 37 -19.26 10.67 -3.07
C LYS A 37 -18.08 9.70 -3.21
N GLY A 38 -16.90 10.11 -2.78
CA GLY A 38 -15.69 9.28 -2.76
C GLY A 38 -15.88 8.01 -1.94
N ASP A 39 -16.32 8.15 -0.69
CA ASP A 39 -16.52 7.04 0.26
C ASP A 39 -17.57 6.03 -0.26
N VAL A 40 -18.70 6.53 -0.77
CA VAL A 40 -19.73 5.68 -1.37
C VAL A 40 -19.19 4.93 -2.59
N SER A 41 -18.43 5.59 -3.48
CA SER A 41 -17.85 4.94 -4.65
C SER A 41 -16.85 3.83 -4.30
N ALA A 42 -16.05 4.04 -3.25
CA ALA A 42 -15.08 3.07 -2.77
C ALA A 42 -15.79 1.78 -2.31
N HIS A 43 -16.88 1.91 -1.55
CA HIS A 43 -17.68 0.79 -1.07
C HIS A 43 -18.30 -0.06 -2.20
N PHE A 44 -18.64 0.54 -3.35
CA PHE A 44 -19.15 -0.21 -4.50
C PHE A 44 -18.06 -0.82 -5.38
N LYS A 45 -16.88 -0.18 -5.49
CA LYS A 45 -15.73 -0.72 -6.23
C LYS A 45 -15.12 -1.96 -5.56
N THR A 46 -15.22 -2.09 -4.24
CA THR A 46 -14.66 -3.22 -3.49
C THR A 46 -15.62 -4.39 -3.30
N ARG A 47 -16.93 -4.23 -3.59
CA ARG A 47 -17.98 -5.22 -3.30
C ARG A 47 -17.78 -6.59 -3.96
N PHE A 48 -17.07 -6.66 -5.09
CA PHE A 48 -16.79 -7.93 -5.80
C PHE A 48 -15.35 -8.45 -5.66
N LYS A 49 -14.52 -7.88 -4.78
CA LYS A 49 -13.27 -8.54 -4.40
C LYS A 49 -13.62 -9.74 -3.52
N SER A 50 -13.67 -10.92 -4.13
CA SER A 50 -13.98 -12.21 -3.53
C SER A 50 -13.43 -12.35 -2.10
N ILE A 51 -14.35 -12.50 -1.13
CA ILE A 51 -14.10 -12.83 0.28
C ILE A 51 -13.38 -14.20 0.44
N THR A 52 -13.24 -14.98 -0.63
CA THR A 52 -12.59 -16.28 -0.61
C THR A 52 -11.53 -16.41 -1.71
N LYS A 53 -10.35 -15.81 -1.48
CA LYS A 53 -9.08 -16.50 -1.79
C LYS A 53 -8.60 -17.28 -0.55
N GLN A 54 -9.54 -17.91 0.16
CA GLN A 54 -9.20 -18.98 1.08
C GLN A 54 -8.82 -20.18 0.20
N SER A 55 -7.53 -20.47 0.15
CA SER A 55 -7.06 -21.79 -0.27
C SER A 55 -7.86 -22.83 0.51
N VAL A 56 -8.66 -23.62 -0.19
CA VAL A 56 -9.08 -24.95 0.26
C VAL A 56 -7.80 -25.74 0.48
N GLY A 57 -7.35 -25.84 1.72
CA GLY A 57 -6.12 -26.52 2.11
C GLY A 57 -6.24 -26.99 3.54
N ILE A 58 -6.43 -28.29 3.71
CA ILE A 58 -6.67 -29.02 4.97
C ILE A 58 -5.36 -29.15 5.78
N ILE A 59 -4.46 -28.16 5.68
CA ILE A 59 -3.15 -28.18 6.34
C ILE A 59 -3.19 -27.13 7.45
N PRO A 60 -3.20 -27.54 8.74
CA PRO A 60 -3.02 -26.60 9.83
C PRO A 60 -1.58 -26.09 9.78
N ILE A 61 -1.41 -24.80 9.46
CA ILE A 61 -0.12 -24.13 9.55
C ILE A 61 -0.02 -23.58 10.97
N GLU A 62 0.89 -24.14 11.78
CA GLU A 62 1.27 -23.54 13.06
C GLU A 62 1.82 -22.13 12.76
N ASN A 63 1.27 -21.10 13.40
CA ASN A 63 1.35 -19.66 13.08
C ASN A 63 0.22 -19.07 12.19
N ALA A 64 -0.92 -19.75 12.03
CA ALA A 64 -2.09 -19.19 11.34
C ALA A 64 -2.57 -17.84 11.93
N ASP A 65 -2.34 -17.58 13.22
CA ASP A 65 -2.71 -16.30 13.85
C ASP A 65 -1.85 -15.12 13.37
N LEU A 66 -0.59 -15.34 12.98
CA LEU A 66 0.26 -14.32 12.34
C LEU A 66 -0.19 -14.03 10.91
N ILE A 67 -0.73 -15.03 10.21
CA ILE A 67 -1.33 -14.86 8.89
C ILE A 67 -2.71 -14.18 9.01
N LYS A 68 -3.45 -14.45 10.08
CA LYS A 68 -4.75 -13.84 10.38
C LYS A 68 -4.61 -12.37 10.81
N SER A 69 -3.60 -12.02 11.60
CA SER A 69 -3.27 -10.63 11.92
C SER A 69 -2.76 -9.88 10.67
N LYS A 70 -1.92 -10.51 9.84
CA LYS A 70 -1.54 -9.97 8.54
C LYS A 70 -2.75 -9.74 7.61
N ARG A 71 -3.76 -10.61 7.65
CA ARG A 71 -5.01 -10.50 6.85
C ARG A 71 -6.00 -9.47 7.37
N ALA A 72 -6.12 -9.26 8.68
CA ALA A 72 -6.93 -8.20 9.26
C ALA A 72 -6.45 -6.79 8.83
N HIS A 73 -5.14 -6.64 8.58
CA HIS A 73 -4.56 -5.41 8.05
C HIS A 73 -4.81 -5.17 6.54
N PHE A 74 -5.24 -6.18 5.78
CA PHE A 74 -5.60 -6.01 4.35
C PHE A 74 -7.07 -5.63 4.14
N ASP A 75 -7.91 -5.71 5.18
CA ASP A 75 -9.35 -5.42 5.10
C ASP A 75 -9.62 -3.90 5.10
N ASN A 76 -8.63 -3.09 5.52
CA ASN A 76 -8.65 -1.64 5.38
C ASN A 76 -8.02 -1.23 4.05
N GLN A 77 -8.59 -1.67 2.92
CA GLN A 77 -8.49 -0.89 1.68
C GLN A 77 -9.40 0.34 1.79
N SER A 78 -9.17 1.17 2.80
CA SER A 78 -9.39 2.60 2.63
C SER A 78 -8.47 3.00 1.50
N ALA A 79 -9.05 3.34 0.34
CA ALA A 79 -8.32 4.06 -0.69
C ALA A 79 -7.59 5.18 0.05
N ILE A 80 -6.25 5.11 0.14
CA ILE A 80 -5.49 6.15 0.82
C ILE A 80 -5.98 7.44 0.16
N PRO A 81 -6.59 8.39 0.90
CA PRO A 81 -7.16 9.57 0.29
C PRO A 81 -6.09 10.17 -0.62
N LEU A 82 -6.41 10.40 -1.89
CA LEU A 82 -5.40 10.81 -2.88
C LEU A 82 -4.61 12.04 -2.37
N ASP A 83 -5.26 12.90 -1.59
CA ASP A 83 -4.67 14.04 -0.91
C ASP A 83 -3.58 13.66 0.11
N HIS A 84 -3.75 12.56 0.85
CA HIS A 84 -2.74 12.08 1.78
C HIS A 84 -1.48 11.61 1.05
N VAL A 85 -1.62 10.83 -0.02
CA VAL A 85 -0.49 10.38 -0.86
C VAL A 85 0.18 11.57 -1.54
N ARG A 86 -0.59 12.56 -1.99
CA ARG A 86 -0.05 13.81 -2.58
C ARG A 86 0.80 14.60 -1.58
N ARG A 87 0.31 14.78 -0.35
CA ARG A 87 1.06 15.46 0.72
C ARG A 87 2.33 14.72 1.08
N LEU A 88 2.24 13.39 1.24
CA LEU A 88 3.39 12.51 1.46
C LEU A 88 4.46 12.68 0.38
N ASN A 89 4.07 12.63 -0.89
CA ASN A 89 4.98 12.84 -2.01
C ASN A 89 5.64 14.23 -1.95
N GLN A 90 4.85 15.27 -1.66
CA GLN A 90 5.36 16.63 -1.56
C GLN A 90 6.36 16.80 -0.41
N ASP A 91 6.04 16.28 0.78
CA ASP A 91 6.91 16.36 1.96
C ASP A 91 8.20 15.55 1.74
N LEU A 92 8.11 14.39 1.10
CA LEU A 92 9.28 13.62 0.69
C LEU A 92 10.17 14.43 -0.27
N VAL A 93 9.60 14.93 -1.37
CA VAL A 93 10.33 15.76 -2.34
C VAL A 93 10.97 16.97 -1.67
N VAL A 94 10.29 17.64 -0.73
CA VAL A 94 10.83 18.76 0.04
C VAL A 94 12.00 18.31 0.93
N ALA A 95 11.85 17.22 1.68
CA ALA A 95 12.90 16.67 2.52
C ALA A 95 14.17 16.31 1.72
N PHE A 96 13.98 15.88 0.46
CA PHE A 96 15.08 15.60 -0.47
C PHE A 96 15.72 16.86 -1.04
N ILE A 97 14.94 17.85 -1.46
CA ILE A 97 15.44 19.12 -2.03
C ILE A 97 16.17 19.98 -0.97
N GLN A 98 15.70 19.96 0.28
CA GLN A 98 16.31 20.72 1.37
C GLN A 98 17.66 20.14 1.82
N ASN A 99 17.95 18.89 1.46
CA ASN A 99 19.20 18.19 1.76
C ASN A 99 20.01 17.87 0.48
N PRO A 100 20.37 18.87 -0.35
CA PRO A 100 21.00 18.63 -1.66
C PRO A 100 22.41 18.03 -1.54
N ASN A 101 23.07 18.19 -0.39
CA ASN A 101 24.36 17.57 -0.12
C ASN A 101 24.28 16.06 0.06
N TYR A 102 23.10 15.54 0.39
CA TYR A 102 22.93 14.19 0.92
C TYR A 102 22.16 13.26 0.01
N ILE A 103 21.41 13.73 -0.99
CA ILE A 103 20.54 12.83 -1.78
C ILE A 103 20.61 13.22 -3.26
N ASP A 104 21.28 12.39 -4.06
CA ASP A 104 21.30 12.56 -5.51
C ASP A 104 19.98 12.00 -6.07
N MET A 105 19.23 12.81 -6.83
CA MET A 105 18.00 12.38 -7.51
C MET A 105 18.22 11.16 -8.43
N LYS A 106 19.47 10.83 -8.78
CA LYS A 106 19.80 9.60 -9.49
C LYS A 106 19.60 8.34 -8.65
N THR A 107 19.71 8.46 -7.32
CA THR A 107 19.61 7.35 -6.37
C THR A 107 18.20 7.10 -5.86
N LEU A 108 17.25 8.01 -6.13
CA LEU A 108 15.86 7.89 -5.68
C LEU A 108 14.90 8.32 -6.78
N ARG A 109 13.93 7.46 -7.11
CA ARG A 109 12.77 7.82 -7.94
C ARG A 109 11.50 7.65 -7.14
N VAL A 110 10.60 8.61 -7.28
CA VAL A 110 9.30 8.62 -6.62
C VAL A 110 8.23 8.62 -7.70
N ASN A 111 7.41 7.57 -7.72
CA ASN A 111 6.32 7.42 -8.69
C ASN A 111 4.99 7.29 -7.94
N MET A 112 3.98 8.05 -8.36
CA MET A 112 2.62 7.91 -7.85
C MET A 112 1.86 6.90 -8.71
N THR A 113 1.26 5.90 -8.07
CA THR A 113 0.45 4.87 -8.72
C THR A 113 -0.97 4.88 -8.16
N ASP A 114 -1.88 4.14 -8.78
CA ASP A 114 -3.27 3.99 -8.31
C ASP A 114 -3.35 3.26 -6.95
N GLU A 115 -2.30 2.54 -6.57
CA GLU A 115 -2.20 1.77 -5.33
C GLU A 115 -1.50 2.54 -4.20
N GLY A 116 -0.69 3.57 -4.53
CA GLY A 116 0.01 4.37 -3.53
C GLY A 116 1.24 5.12 -4.06
N LEU A 117 2.26 5.22 -3.22
CA LEU A 117 3.52 5.88 -3.55
C LEU A 117 4.64 4.83 -3.67
N LEU A 118 5.24 4.73 -4.85
CA LEU A 118 6.38 3.86 -5.11
C LEU A 118 7.68 4.64 -4.96
N LEU A 119 8.54 4.20 -4.04
CA LEU A 119 9.88 4.76 -3.82
C LEU A 119 10.92 3.75 -4.29
N GLU A 120 11.64 4.09 -5.35
CA GLU A 120 12.71 3.24 -5.91
C GLU A 120 14.07 3.79 -5.54
N PHE A 121 14.88 2.98 -4.86
CA PHE A 121 16.23 3.34 -4.45
C PHE A 121 17.27 2.60 -5.30
N PHE A 122 18.15 3.36 -5.94
CA PHE A 122 19.20 2.85 -6.80
C PHE A 122 20.56 2.92 -6.13
N ASN A 123 21.30 1.82 -6.25
CA ASN A 123 22.67 1.74 -5.75
C ASN A 123 23.64 2.35 -6.78
N ASP A 124 24.05 3.60 -6.54
CA ASP A 124 25.02 4.28 -7.40
C ASP A 124 26.47 3.94 -6.98
N PRO A 125 27.42 3.80 -7.93
CA PRO A 125 28.82 3.53 -7.59
C PRO A 125 29.48 4.59 -6.70
N SER A 126 29.10 5.86 -6.84
CA SER A 126 29.63 6.99 -6.05
C SER A 126 29.01 7.09 -4.66
N ARG A 127 27.75 6.68 -4.51
CA ARG A 127 26.99 6.70 -3.26
C ARG A 127 26.19 5.41 -3.11
N ARG A 128 26.86 4.41 -2.55
CA ARG A 128 26.28 3.07 -2.36
C ARG A 128 25.34 3.05 -1.17
N LEU A 129 24.19 2.40 -1.33
CA LEU A 129 23.22 2.15 -0.25
C LEU A 129 23.68 1.02 0.66
N PHE A 130 24.27 -0.01 0.05
CA PHE A 130 24.73 -1.23 0.73
C PHE A 130 26.23 -1.44 0.54
N GLY A 131 26.84 -2.13 1.50
CA GLY A 131 28.21 -2.63 1.38
C GLY A 131 28.41 -3.50 0.15
N GLN A 132 29.66 -3.55 -0.35
CA GLN A 132 30.00 -4.37 -1.51
C GLN A 132 29.74 -5.86 -1.23
N GLY A 133 28.88 -6.49 -2.04
CA GLY A 133 28.51 -7.90 -1.89
C GLY A 133 27.75 -8.22 -0.61
N GLY A 134 27.36 -7.22 0.19
CA GLY A 134 26.72 -7.40 1.49
C GLY A 134 25.32 -6.78 1.58
N ALA A 135 24.64 -7.10 2.69
CA ALA A 135 23.33 -6.54 3.05
C ALA A 135 23.42 -5.38 4.06
N GLU A 136 24.61 -5.11 4.59
CA GLU A 136 24.83 -4.02 5.54
C GLU A 136 24.64 -2.66 4.87
N LEU A 137 23.91 -1.77 5.54
CA LEU A 137 23.72 -0.39 5.11
C LEU A 137 24.99 0.43 5.32
N THR A 138 25.35 1.21 4.31
CA THR A 138 26.41 2.22 4.43
C THR A 138 25.92 3.40 5.29
N GLY A 139 26.82 4.29 5.71
CA GLY A 139 26.41 5.53 6.38
C GLY A 139 25.43 6.37 5.54
N TYR A 140 25.61 6.38 4.21
CA TYR A 140 24.67 7.01 3.28
C TYR A 140 23.30 6.32 3.29
N GLY A 141 23.27 4.98 3.19
CA GLY A 141 22.03 4.21 3.21
C GLY A 141 21.23 4.42 4.50
N LYS A 142 21.90 4.44 5.65
CA LYS A 142 21.27 4.71 6.96
C LYS A 142 20.64 6.11 7.01
N LEU A 143 21.35 7.14 6.56
CA LEU A 143 20.83 8.51 6.51
C LEU A 143 19.61 8.61 5.58
N LEU A 144 19.69 8.01 4.39
CA LEU A 144 18.63 8.05 3.39
C LEU A 144 17.35 7.38 3.92
N PHE A 145 17.46 6.14 4.40
CA PHE A 145 16.31 5.39 4.91
C PHE A 145 15.79 5.99 6.23
N GLY A 146 16.65 6.63 7.04
CA GLY A 146 16.22 7.37 8.23
C GLY A 146 15.37 8.60 7.88
N ILE A 147 15.75 9.38 6.87
CA ILE A 147 14.94 10.53 6.41
C ILE A 147 13.59 10.06 5.86
N VAL A 148 13.60 8.99 5.06
CA VAL A 148 12.36 8.38 4.55
C VAL A 148 11.49 7.90 5.69
N ALA A 149 12.07 7.16 6.65
CA ALA A 149 11.37 6.64 7.81
C ALA A 149 10.72 7.75 8.62
N TRP A 150 11.48 8.79 8.96
CA TRP A 150 10.96 9.95 9.70
C TRP A 150 9.83 10.67 8.95
N THR A 151 9.97 10.82 7.63
CA THR A 151 8.92 11.45 6.82
C THR A 151 7.66 10.59 6.78
N LEU A 152 7.79 9.27 6.63
CA LEU A 152 6.67 8.34 6.68
C LEU A 152 5.99 8.34 8.06
N ALA A 153 6.77 8.30 9.14
CA ALA A 153 6.32 8.32 10.53
C ALA A 153 5.51 9.58 10.87
N LYS A 154 5.86 10.73 10.30
CA LYS A 154 5.11 11.99 10.46
C LYS A 154 3.71 11.93 9.87
N HIS A 155 3.51 11.09 8.86
CA HIS A 155 2.26 10.98 8.10
C HIS A 155 1.45 9.72 8.42
N THR A 156 2.01 8.76 9.15
CA THR A 156 1.26 7.65 9.76
C THR A 156 0.47 8.16 10.96
N ASP A 157 -0.55 8.98 10.71
CA ASP A 157 -1.49 9.38 11.75
C ASP A 157 -2.38 8.19 12.16
N THR A 158 -2.79 8.20 13.42
CA THR A 158 -3.60 7.20 14.17
C THR A 158 -4.87 6.69 13.48
N LEU A 159 -5.29 7.30 12.37
CA LEU A 159 -6.53 7.00 11.65
C LEU A 159 -6.31 6.31 10.29
N THR A 160 -5.09 6.30 9.74
CA THR A 160 -4.80 5.68 8.44
C THR A 160 -3.61 4.73 8.55
N THR A 161 -3.89 3.43 8.52
CA THR A 161 -2.82 2.41 8.45
C THR A 161 -2.22 2.41 7.05
N THR A 162 -1.17 3.22 6.83
CA THR A 162 -0.37 3.14 5.59
C THR A 162 0.47 1.87 5.65
N SER A 163 0.11 0.85 4.88
CA SER A 163 0.93 -0.35 4.74
C SER A 163 2.20 0.00 3.95
N ILE A 164 3.36 -0.36 4.51
CA ILE A 164 4.66 -0.16 3.85
C ILE A 164 5.19 -1.53 3.45
N GLU A 165 5.54 -1.66 2.17
CA GLU A 165 6.17 -2.85 1.61
C GLU A 165 7.60 -2.51 1.20
N VAL A 166 8.54 -3.37 1.63
CA VAL A 166 9.96 -3.20 1.34
C VAL A 166 10.42 -4.40 0.52
N GLU A 167 10.77 -4.14 -0.73
CA GLU A 167 11.32 -5.15 -1.63
C GLU A 167 12.79 -4.89 -1.93
N GLY A 168 13.54 -5.97 -2.11
CA GLY A 168 14.96 -5.92 -2.47
C GLY A 168 15.16 -6.43 -3.89
N HIS A 169 15.90 -5.67 -4.71
CA HIS A 169 16.32 -6.13 -6.02
C HIS A 169 17.85 -6.15 -6.14
N THR A 170 18.39 -7.24 -6.69
CA THR A 170 19.82 -7.41 -6.92
C THR A 170 20.06 -7.64 -8.40
N GLY A 171 20.96 -6.83 -8.97
CA GLY A 171 21.26 -6.93 -10.39
C GLY A 171 21.97 -8.24 -10.75
N ARG A 172 21.84 -8.64 -12.01
CA ARG A 172 22.43 -9.87 -12.57
C ARG A 172 23.95 -9.99 -12.43
N ASN A 173 24.63 -8.86 -12.21
CA ASN A 173 26.08 -8.77 -12.02
C ASN A 173 26.50 -8.80 -10.54
N PHE A 174 25.60 -9.19 -9.63
CA PHE A 174 25.95 -9.33 -8.22
C PHE A 174 27.01 -10.42 -8.06
N LYS A 175 28.09 -10.06 -7.35
CA LYS A 175 29.13 -10.98 -6.91
C LYS A 175 29.03 -11.08 -5.40
N ALA A 176 28.79 -12.30 -4.91
CA ALA A 176 28.84 -12.60 -3.49
C ALA A 176 30.22 -12.21 -2.93
N LYS A 177 30.24 -11.75 -1.67
CA LYS A 177 31.49 -11.42 -0.98
C LYS A 177 32.28 -12.68 -0.60
N THR A 178 31.58 -13.82 -0.53
CA THR A 178 32.07 -15.13 -0.12
C THR A 178 31.66 -16.16 -1.17
N ASP A 179 32.50 -17.16 -1.43
CA ASP A 179 32.19 -18.31 -2.32
C ASP A 179 31.29 -19.35 -1.60
N ASP A 180 30.37 -18.85 -0.78
CA ASP A 180 29.43 -19.67 -0.03
C ASP A 180 28.14 -19.77 -0.86
N THR A 181 27.65 -20.99 -1.06
CA THR A 181 26.47 -21.26 -1.91
C THR A 181 25.19 -20.63 -1.34
N ASP A 182 25.23 -20.17 -0.09
CA ASP A 182 24.12 -19.53 0.61
C ASP A 182 24.03 -18.00 0.36
N ASP A 183 25.04 -17.40 -0.28
CA ASP A 183 25.07 -15.97 -0.65
C ASP A 183 24.64 -15.74 -2.12
N ASP A 184 23.55 -16.40 -2.54
CA ASP A 184 22.91 -16.17 -3.83
C ASP A 184 22.12 -14.84 -3.90
N HIS A 185 21.79 -14.41 -5.12
CA HIS A 185 21.09 -13.15 -5.41
C HIS A 185 19.73 -13.06 -4.69
N TRP A 186 19.06 -14.19 -4.50
CA TRP A 186 17.80 -14.26 -3.76
C TRP A 186 17.96 -14.08 -2.25
N SER A 187 19.01 -14.64 -1.66
CA SER A 187 19.23 -14.52 -0.22
C SER A 187 19.66 -13.09 0.11
N ILE A 188 20.51 -12.48 -0.71
CA ILE A 188 20.99 -11.12 -0.47
C ILE A 188 19.93 -10.05 -0.72
N SER A 189 19.04 -10.23 -1.71
CA SER A 189 17.92 -9.31 -1.92
C SER A 189 16.97 -9.29 -0.72
N THR A 190 16.65 -10.48 -0.21
CA THR A 190 15.83 -10.67 0.99
C THR A 190 16.51 -10.09 2.24
N LYS A 191 17.80 -10.40 2.45
CA LYS A 191 18.59 -9.85 3.57
C LYS A 191 18.61 -8.32 3.52
N ARG A 192 18.78 -7.70 2.34
CA ARG A 192 18.77 -6.24 2.19
C ARG A 192 17.42 -5.62 2.51
N ALA A 193 16.34 -6.20 2.00
CA ALA A 193 14.99 -5.74 2.31
C ALA A 193 14.72 -5.79 3.82
N LEU A 194 15.14 -6.88 4.49
CA LEU A 194 14.99 -7.03 5.94
C LEU A 194 15.81 -6.02 6.74
N VAL A 195 17.06 -5.75 6.33
CA VAL A 195 17.91 -4.75 6.99
C VAL A 195 17.33 -3.35 6.85
N VAL A 196 16.82 -3.00 5.67
CA VAL A 196 16.13 -1.71 5.46
C VAL A 196 14.89 -1.62 6.32
N ARG A 197 14.04 -2.66 6.32
CA ARG A 197 12.83 -2.71 7.13
C ARG A 197 13.15 -2.51 8.61
N LYS A 198 14.13 -3.25 9.13
CA LYS A 198 14.58 -3.14 10.52
C LYS A 198 15.10 -1.73 10.84
N HIS A 199 15.89 -1.14 9.95
CA HIS A 199 16.39 0.22 10.12
C HIS A 199 15.24 1.24 10.15
N MET A 200 14.21 1.07 9.32
CA MET A 200 13.03 1.94 9.34
C MET A 200 12.19 1.77 10.62
N GLU A 201 12.03 0.52 11.10
CA GLU A 201 11.37 0.21 12.38
C GLU A 201 12.09 0.90 13.55
N ASP A 202 13.43 0.83 13.58
CA ASP A 202 14.24 1.48 14.62
C ASP A 202 14.12 3.02 14.61
N GLU A 203 13.83 3.62 13.45
CA GLU A 203 13.64 5.07 13.26
C GLU A 203 12.17 5.52 13.48
N GLY A 204 11.26 4.60 13.82
CA GLY A 204 9.91 4.91 14.29
C GLY A 204 8.77 4.69 13.29
N VAL A 205 8.99 3.89 12.24
CA VAL A 205 7.95 3.45 11.29
C VAL A 205 7.28 2.15 11.73
#